data_AF-A0A3S3RP95-F1
#
_entry.id   AF-A0A3S3RP95-F1
#
_cell.length_a   1.000
_cell.length_b   1.000
_cell.length_c   1.000
_cell.angle_alpha   90.00
_cell.angle_beta   90.00
_cell.angle_gamma   90.00
#
_symmetry.space_group_name_H-M   'P 1'
#
loop_
_entity.id
_entity.type
_entity.pdbx_description
1 polymer ?
#
loop_
_entity_poly.entity_id
_entity_poly.type
_entity_poly.pdbx_seq_one_letter_code
_entity_poly.pdbx_strand_id
1 'polypeptide(L)'
;MQHTLPYLAEAEHIAAKTGSPEQALAALRKLSLDDFGLFVISLPNKEYPALSKILPRMASPEIQTTWTGASGVELLKQTLAFTRIVESCAVRHTQKPLHGSTILDFGCGYGRIMRMMYFFSDPDRLWGVDAWENSLMTCKEAGMLGHFVQSERVPERLPVGDTKFDLAFAFSV
;
A
#
# COMPACT_ATOMS: atom_id res chain seq x y z
N MET A 1 3.02 -6.97 20.49
CA MET A 1 2.95 -8.17 19.61
C MET A 1 2.06 -9.30 20.14
N GLN A 2 1.88 -9.53 21.44
CA GLN A 2 1.07 -10.69 21.89
C GLN A 2 -0.40 -10.65 21.42
N HIS A 3 -0.97 -9.47 21.21
CA HIS A 3 -2.34 -9.27 20.69
C HIS A 3 -2.44 -9.33 19.15
N THR A 4 -1.33 -9.25 18.41
CA THR A 4 -1.32 -9.25 16.93
C THR A 4 -1.17 -10.64 16.34
N LEU A 5 -0.52 -11.56 17.08
CA LEU A 5 -0.25 -12.94 16.66
C LEU A 5 -1.49 -13.70 16.17
N PRO A 6 -2.67 -13.63 16.81
CA PRO A 6 -3.85 -14.36 16.34
C PRO A 6 -4.29 -13.94 14.93
N TYR A 7 -4.26 -12.64 14.64
CA TYR A 7 -4.69 -12.10 13.35
C TYR A 7 -3.67 -12.39 12.23
N LEU A 8 -2.37 -12.34 12.54
CA LEU A 8 -1.32 -12.71 11.59
C LEU A 8 -1.37 -14.21 11.27
N ALA A 9 -1.60 -15.06 12.28
CA ALA A 9 -1.75 -16.51 12.08
C ALA A 9 -3.02 -16.84 11.25
N GLU A 10 -4.12 -16.14 11.50
CA GLU A 10 -5.35 -16.27 10.70
C GLU A 10 -5.09 -15.87 9.23
N ALA A 11 -4.48 -14.71 9.00
CA ALA A 11 -4.16 -14.22 7.66
C ALA A 11 -3.21 -15.18 6.91
N GLU A 12 -2.20 -15.72 7.60
CA GLU A 12 -1.27 -16.71 7.03
C GLU A 12 -1.98 -18.01 6.67
N HIS A 13 -2.89 -18.50 7.52
CA HIS A 13 -3.70 -19.68 7.21
C HIS A 13 -4.59 -19.45 5.99
N ILE A 14 -5.24 -18.30 5.89
CA ILE A 14 -6.05 -17.92 4.73
C ILE A 14 -5.18 -17.85 3.47
N ALA A 15 -4.02 -17.20 3.55
CA ALA A 15 -3.06 -17.10 2.44
C ALA A 15 -2.60 -18.49 1.96
N ALA A 16 -2.25 -19.39 2.89
CA ALA A 16 -1.82 -20.75 2.57
C ALA A 16 -2.93 -21.59 1.93
N LYS A 17 -4.18 -21.42 2.38
CA LYS A 17 -5.33 -22.20 1.90
C LYS A 17 -5.87 -21.71 0.55
N THR A 18 -5.88 -20.40 0.33
CA THR A 18 -6.63 -19.78 -0.78
C THR A 18 -5.74 -19.14 -1.82
N GLY A 19 -4.53 -18.70 -1.44
CA GLY A 19 -3.66 -17.91 -2.28
C GLY A 19 -4.22 -16.53 -2.66
N SER A 20 -5.34 -16.08 -2.06
CA SER A 20 -5.97 -14.79 -2.37
C SER A 20 -5.39 -13.67 -1.50
N PRO A 21 -4.74 -12.65 -2.11
CA PRO A 21 -4.32 -11.46 -1.38
C PRO A 21 -5.48 -10.72 -0.74
N GLU A 22 -6.64 -10.65 -1.38
CA GLU A 22 -7.82 -9.90 -0.91
C GLU A 22 -8.34 -10.47 0.40
N GLN A 23 -8.49 -11.80 0.48
CA GLN A 23 -8.94 -12.48 1.69
C GLN A 23 -7.91 -12.38 2.83
N ALA A 24 -6.62 -12.47 2.49
CA ALA A 24 -5.55 -12.28 3.47
C ALA A 24 -5.52 -10.84 4.00
N LEU A 25 -5.64 -9.83 3.12
CA LEU A 25 -5.71 -8.42 3.49
C LEU A 25 -6.94 -8.14 4.37
N ALA A 26 -8.10 -8.71 4.06
CA ALA A 26 -9.30 -8.58 4.89
C ALA A 26 -9.08 -9.07 6.33
N ALA A 27 -8.31 -10.15 6.53
CA ALA A 27 -7.92 -10.61 7.86
C ALA A 27 -6.88 -9.68 8.52
N LEU A 28 -5.88 -9.20 7.76
CA LEU A 28 -4.86 -8.28 8.25
C LEU A 28 -5.42 -6.92 8.67
N ARG A 29 -6.53 -6.45 8.08
CA ARG A 29 -7.21 -5.19 8.45
C ARG A 29 -7.80 -5.20 9.86
N LYS A 30 -7.87 -6.36 10.53
CA LYS A 30 -8.23 -6.46 11.95
C LYS A 30 -7.12 -5.93 12.88
N LEU A 31 -5.89 -5.77 12.37
CA LEU A 31 -4.79 -5.13 13.08
C LEU A 31 -5.02 -3.63 13.25
N SER A 32 -4.26 -3.01 14.15
CA SER A 32 -4.11 -1.55 14.11
C SER A 32 -3.36 -1.13 12.83
N LEU A 33 -3.54 0.11 12.38
CA LEU A 33 -2.81 0.63 11.22
C LEU A 33 -1.28 0.55 11.43
N ASP A 34 -0.79 0.77 12.65
CA ASP A 34 0.63 0.66 12.99
C ASP A 34 1.15 -0.77 12.86
N ASP A 35 0.43 -1.74 13.42
CA ASP A 35 0.81 -3.16 13.36
C ASP A 35 0.71 -3.69 11.92
N PHE A 36 -0.32 -3.29 11.19
CA PHE A 36 -0.46 -3.58 9.76
C PHE A 36 0.73 -3.02 8.97
N GLY A 37 1.06 -1.75 9.18
CA GLY A 37 2.17 -1.09 8.49
C GLY A 37 3.50 -1.75 8.78
N LEU A 38 3.76 -2.05 10.06
CA LEU A 38 4.97 -2.75 10.49
C LEU A 38 5.09 -4.13 9.85
N PHE A 39 3.99 -4.89 9.79
CA PHE A 39 3.96 -6.19 9.15
C PHE A 39 4.24 -6.09 7.64
N VAL A 40 3.53 -5.22 6.92
CA VAL A 40 3.64 -5.12 5.45
C VAL A 40 5.04 -4.71 5.01
N ILE A 41 5.72 -3.81 5.73
CA ILE A 41 7.11 -3.44 5.39
C ILE A 41 8.14 -4.51 5.76
N SER A 42 7.75 -5.52 6.57
CA SER A 42 8.63 -6.64 6.94
C SER A 42 8.67 -7.74 5.87
N LEU A 43 7.81 -7.67 4.84
CA LEU A 43 7.71 -8.69 3.82
C LEU A 43 8.88 -8.57 2.81
N PRO A 44 9.53 -9.70 2.45
CA PRO A 44 9.20 -11.07 2.82
C PRO A 44 9.66 -11.44 4.24
N ASN A 45 8.82 -12.18 4.97
CA ASN A 45 9.03 -12.61 6.34
C ASN A 45 8.99 -14.15 6.45
N LYS A 46 10.05 -14.76 7.01
CA LYS A 46 10.19 -16.22 7.12
C LYS A 46 9.15 -16.89 8.02
N GLU A 47 8.59 -16.16 8.98
CA GLU A 47 7.53 -16.67 9.87
C GLU A 47 6.18 -16.77 9.15
N TYR A 48 6.01 -16.03 8.05
CA TYR A 48 4.75 -15.93 7.29
C TYR A 48 5.01 -16.17 5.79
N PRO A 49 5.43 -17.39 5.40
CA PRO A 49 5.85 -17.70 4.04
C PRO A 49 4.72 -17.60 3.00
N ALA A 50 3.48 -17.92 3.35
CA ALA A 50 2.35 -17.81 2.43
C ALA A 50 1.98 -16.35 2.16
N LEU A 51 1.91 -15.51 3.21
CA LEU A 51 1.72 -14.06 3.05
C LEU A 51 2.86 -13.44 2.24
N SER A 52 4.11 -13.83 2.51
CA SER A 52 5.29 -13.36 1.75
C SER A 52 5.28 -13.75 0.28
N LYS A 53 4.53 -14.78 -0.11
CA LYS A 53 4.38 -15.22 -1.50
C LYS A 53 3.34 -14.40 -2.26
N ILE A 54 2.28 -13.96 -1.59
CA ILE A 54 1.12 -13.34 -2.24
C ILE A 54 1.04 -11.82 -2.06
N LEU A 55 1.72 -11.28 -1.04
CA LEU A 55 1.76 -9.85 -0.77
C LEU A 55 3.06 -9.21 -1.26
N PRO A 56 3.06 -7.89 -1.53
CA PRO A 56 4.21 -7.22 -2.10
C PRO A 56 5.41 -7.22 -1.14
N ARG A 57 6.59 -7.47 -1.69
CA ARG A 57 7.86 -7.29 -0.97
C ARG A 57 8.11 -5.81 -0.74
N MET A 58 8.78 -5.45 0.34
CA MET A 58 9.26 -4.09 0.53
C MET A 58 10.45 -3.81 -0.39
N ALA A 59 10.57 -2.56 -0.86
CA ALA A 59 11.74 -2.13 -1.63
C ALA A 59 13.03 -2.27 -0.80
N SER A 60 14.19 -2.40 -1.46
CA SER A 60 15.47 -2.52 -0.75
C SER A 60 15.74 -1.26 0.10
N PRO A 61 16.48 -1.37 1.22
CA PRO A 61 16.87 -0.21 2.02
C PRO A 61 17.60 0.87 1.21
N GLU A 62 18.36 0.46 0.19
CA GLU A 62 19.04 1.35 -0.74
C GLU A 62 18.04 2.18 -1.54
N ILE A 63 17.07 1.55 -2.22
CA ILE A 63 16.01 2.28 -2.96
C ILE A 63 15.26 3.22 -2.02
N GLN A 64 14.87 2.75 -0.83
CA GLN A 64 14.17 3.58 0.15
C GLN A 64 15.00 4.82 0.53
N THR A 65 16.27 4.63 0.87
CA THR A 65 17.14 5.72 1.31
C THR A 65 17.42 6.70 0.17
N THR A 66 17.71 6.21 -1.04
CA THR A 66 18.01 7.07 -2.19
C THR A 66 16.81 7.94 -2.57
N TRP A 67 15.58 7.41 -2.49
CA TRP A 67 14.40 8.14 -2.97
C TRP A 67 13.71 8.94 -1.87
N THR A 68 13.88 8.57 -0.60
CA THR A 68 13.12 9.17 0.51
C THR A 68 13.97 9.64 1.69
N GLY A 69 15.28 9.42 1.65
CA GLY A 69 16.23 9.85 2.68
C GLY A 69 16.31 8.96 3.93
N ALA A 70 15.41 7.99 4.09
CA ALA A 70 15.42 7.02 5.20
C ALA A 70 14.92 5.64 4.74
N SER A 71 15.01 4.63 5.60
CA SER A 71 14.49 3.28 5.31
C SER A 71 13.90 2.58 6.53
N GLY A 72 13.10 1.54 6.28
CA GLY A 72 12.55 0.68 7.32
C GLY A 72 11.63 1.41 8.30
N VAL A 73 11.78 1.13 9.60
CA VAL A 73 10.88 1.64 10.66
C VAL A 73 10.94 3.17 10.79
N GLU A 74 12.10 3.78 10.55
CA GLU A 74 12.23 5.24 10.56
C GLU A 74 11.32 5.87 9.51
N LEU A 75 11.38 5.35 8.28
CA LEU A 75 10.54 5.80 7.18
C LEU A 75 9.06 5.47 7.39
N LEU A 76 8.76 4.34 8.04
CA LEU A 76 7.40 3.94 8.35
C LEU A 76 6.68 4.96 9.24
N LYS A 77 7.38 5.58 10.21
CA LYS A 77 6.78 6.61 11.07
C LYS A 77 6.21 7.77 10.25
N GLN A 78 6.97 8.25 9.27
CA GLN A 78 6.52 9.32 8.37
C GLN A 78 5.35 8.86 7.49
N THR A 79 5.46 7.63 6.96
CA THR A 79 4.43 7.03 6.10
C THR A 79 3.09 6.88 6.85
N LEU A 80 3.12 6.39 8.08
CA LEU A 80 1.94 6.24 8.94
C LEU A 80 1.37 7.61 9.36
N ALA A 81 2.22 8.58 9.66
CA ALA A 81 1.76 9.94 9.99
C ALA A 81 0.99 10.56 8.82
N PHE A 82 1.54 10.48 7.60
CA PHE A 82 0.85 10.95 6.41
C PHE A 82 -0.45 10.17 6.13
N THR A 83 -0.42 8.85 6.27
CA THR A 83 -1.60 7.99 6.08
C THR A 83 -2.77 8.42 6.97
N ARG A 84 -2.51 8.72 8.25
CA ARG A 84 -3.55 9.23 9.16
C ARG A 84 -4.05 10.62 8.80
N ILE A 85 -3.18 11.50 8.29
CA ILE A 85 -3.60 12.81 7.79
C ILE A 85 -4.54 12.65 6.60
N VAL A 86 -4.19 11.79 5.63
CA VAL A 86 -5.01 11.49 4.47
C VAL A 86 -6.38 10.95 4.89
N GLU A 87 -6.42 9.94 5.76
CA GLU A 87 -7.67 9.40 6.30
C GLU A 87 -8.50 10.47 7.02
N SER A 88 -7.87 11.21 7.94
CA SER A 88 -8.55 12.25 8.71
C SER A 88 -9.15 13.33 7.80
N CYS A 89 -8.42 13.78 6.79
CA CYS A 89 -8.90 14.76 5.83
C CYS A 89 -10.03 14.19 4.96
N ALA A 90 -9.88 12.98 4.42
CA ALA A 90 -10.89 12.35 3.60
C ALA A 90 -12.21 12.18 4.38
N VAL A 91 -12.15 11.65 5.61
CA VAL A 91 -13.33 11.47 6.47
C VAL A 91 -13.95 12.83 6.82
N ARG A 92 -13.14 13.83 7.18
CA ARG A 92 -13.62 15.18 7.51
C ARG A 92 -14.40 15.81 6.37
N HIS A 93 -13.93 15.66 5.13
CA HIS A 93 -14.54 16.34 3.98
C HIS A 93 -15.66 15.54 3.30
N THR A 94 -15.59 14.22 3.32
CA THR A 94 -16.59 13.36 2.66
C THR A 94 -17.65 12.84 3.63
N GLN A 95 -17.40 12.91 4.94
CA GLN A 95 -18.21 12.29 6.01
C GLN A 95 -18.40 10.78 5.82
N LYS A 96 -17.47 10.12 5.10
CA LYS A 96 -17.45 8.68 4.83
C LYS A 96 -16.12 8.07 5.28
N PRO A 97 -16.13 6.82 5.79
CA PRO A 97 -14.90 6.10 6.07
C PRO A 97 -14.13 5.79 4.78
N LEU A 98 -12.81 5.67 4.85
CA LEU A 98 -11.99 5.26 3.71
C LEU A 98 -12.10 3.77 3.38
N HIS A 99 -12.67 2.96 4.27
CA HIS A 99 -12.80 1.53 4.05
C HIS A 99 -13.65 1.25 2.80
N GLY A 100 -13.07 0.52 1.85
CA GLY A 100 -13.68 0.28 0.55
C GLY A 100 -13.88 1.58 -0.22
N SER A 101 -12.84 2.40 -0.36
CA SER A 101 -12.78 3.56 -1.25
C SER A 101 -11.96 3.25 -2.51
N THR A 102 -12.26 3.90 -3.61
CA THR A 102 -11.40 3.87 -4.80
C THR A 102 -10.35 4.98 -4.67
N ILE A 103 -9.08 4.60 -4.56
CA ILE A 103 -7.99 5.50 -4.11
C ILE A 103 -6.91 5.63 -5.20
N LEU A 104 -6.50 6.87 -5.47
CA LEU A 104 -5.37 7.22 -6.33
C LEU A 104 -4.19 7.77 -5.53
N ASP A 105 -3.02 7.16 -5.71
CA ASP A 105 -1.69 7.63 -5.31
C ASP A 105 -0.97 8.18 -6.56
N PHE A 106 -0.93 9.51 -6.69
CA PHE A 106 -0.25 10.19 -7.81
C PHE A 106 1.20 10.50 -7.45
N GLY A 107 2.13 10.09 -8.31
CA GLY A 107 3.56 9.97 -8.01
C GLY A 107 3.83 8.84 -7.02
N CYS A 108 3.31 7.64 -7.30
CA CYS A 108 3.30 6.53 -6.35
C CYS A 108 4.69 5.98 -5.99
N GLY A 109 5.74 6.33 -6.73
CA GLY A 109 7.11 5.88 -6.51
C GLY A 109 7.19 4.35 -6.51
N TYR A 110 7.92 3.78 -5.55
CA TYR A 110 7.97 2.32 -5.35
C TYR A 110 6.74 1.76 -4.59
N GLY A 111 5.66 2.54 -4.43
CA GLY A 111 4.41 2.13 -3.78
C GLY A 111 4.46 2.22 -2.25
N ARG A 112 5.27 3.13 -1.69
CA ARG A 112 5.47 3.26 -0.23
C ARG A 112 4.15 3.50 0.50
N ILE A 113 3.40 4.52 0.08
CA ILE A 113 2.13 4.90 0.72
C ILE A 113 1.02 3.97 0.25
N MET A 114 1.04 3.54 -1.02
CA MET A 114 0.14 2.50 -1.54
C MET A 114 0.08 1.24 -0.66
N ARG A 115 1.21 0.79 -0.09
CA ARG A 115 1.22 -0.34 0.87
C ARG A 115 0.34 -0.12 2.10
N MET A 116 0.19 1.12 2.56
CA MET A 116 -0.73 1.45 3.66
C MET A 116 -2.18 1.53 3.17
N MET A 117 -2.42 1.86 1.89
CA MET A 117 -3.78 1.93 1.34
C MET A 117 -4.48 0.57 1.28
N TYR A 118 -3.73 -0.53 1.26
CA TYR A 118 -4.28 -1.87 1.45
C TYR A 118 -5.02 -2.05 2.79
N PHE A 119 -4.73 -1.22 3.80
CA PHE A 119 -5.48 -1.21 5.06
C PHE A 119 -6.92 -0.73 4.89
N PHE A 120 -7.18 0.10 3.88
CA PHE A 120 -8.50 0.67 3.66
C PHE A 120 -9.26 -0.04 2.54
N SER A 121 -8.58 -0.47 1.47
CA SER A 121 -9.26 -0.95 0.26
C SER A 121 -8.57 -2.11 -0.41
N ASP A 122 -9.35 -2.87 -1.18
CA ASP A 122 -8.87 -4.01 -1.95
C ASP A 122 -8.05 -3.55 -3.16
N PRO A 123 -7.06 -4.35 -3.61
CA PRO A 123 -6.13 -3.93 -4.65
C PRO A 123 -6.79 -3.47 -5.96
N ASP A 124 -7.91 -4.06 -6.35
CA ASP A 124 -8.66 -3.71 -7.57
C ASP A 124 -9.23 -2.28 -7.54
N ARG A 125 -9.26 -1.65 -6.37
CA ARG A 125 -9.71 -0.26 -6.15
C ARG A 125 -8.57 0.72 -5.91
N LEU A 126 -7.32 0.25 -5.99
CA LEU A 126 -6.13 1.04 -5.74
C LEU A 126 -5.40 1.34 -7.04
N TRP A 127 -5.05 2.61 -7.22
CA TRP A 127 -4.41 3.11 -8.43
C TRP A 127 -3.12 3.85 -8.08
N GLY A 128 -2.00 3.38 -8.60
CA GLY A 128 -0.71 4.07 -8.57
C GLY A 128 -0.41 4.66 -9.94
N VAL A 129 -0.22 5.97 -10.00
CA VAL A 129 0.17 6.66 -11.22
C VAL A 129 1.54 7.29 -11.00
N ASP A 130 2.48 7.06 -11.90
CA ASP A 130 3.79 7.71 -11.86
C ASP A 130 4.25 8.06 -13.28
N ALA A 131 5.05 9.12 -13.41
CA ALA A 131 5.65 9.48 -14.69
C ALA A 131 6.93 8.70 -14.97
N TRP A 132 7.61 8.23 -13.93
CA TRP A 132 8.91 7.58 -14.04
C TRP A 132 8.77 6.07 -14.16
N GLU A 133 9.25 5.53 -15.27
CA GLU A 133 9.20 4.08 -15.55
C GLU A 133 9.88 3.25 -14.44
N ASN A 134 10.98 3.74 -13.86
CA ASN A 134 11.70 3.03 -12.79
C ASN A 134 10.84 2.85 -11.53
N SER A 135 9.97 3.81 -11.21
CA SER A 135 9.01 3.71 -10.09
C SER A 135 8.07 2.51 -10.30
N LEU A 136 7.50 2.41 -11.49
CA LEU A 136 6.54 1.36 -11.85
C LEU A 136 7.21 0.00 -12.01
N MET A 137 8.42 -0.05 -12.55
CA MET A 137 9.24 -1.27 -12.60
C MET A 137 9.54 -1.78 -11.19
N THR A 138 9.89 -0.89 -10.26
CA THR A 138 10.10 -1.26 -8.85
C THR A 138 8.83 -1.81 -8.21
N CYS A 139 7.66 -1.21 -8.51
CA CYS A 139 6.36 -1.74 -8.05
C CYS A 139 6.10 -3.14 -8.61
N LYS A 140 6.34 -3.35 -9.91
CA LYS A 140 6.16 -4.63 -10.59
C LYS A 140 7.08 -5.72 -10.01
N GLU A 141 8.36 -5.42 -9.83
CA GLU A 141 9.34 -6.34 -9.24
C GLU A 141 9.04 -6.67 -7.77
N ALA A 142 8.48 -5.72 -7.04
CA ALA A 142 7.99 -5.94 -5.67
C ALA A 142 6.73 -6.80 -5.62
N GLY A 143 6.03 -7.01 -6.75
CA GLY A 143 4.73 -7.69 -6.79
C GLY A 143 3.61 -6.84 -6.20
N MET A 144 3.65 -5.52 -6.40
CA MET A 144 2.57 -4.63 -5.99
C MET A 144 1.24 -5.03 -6.63
N LEU A 145 0.17 -4.95 -5.84
CA LEU A 145 -1.19 -5.31 -6.21
C LEU A 145 -1.99 -4.04 -6.49
N GLY A 146 -2.80 -4.07 -7.54
CA GLY A 146 -3.62 -2.95 -7.99
C GLY A 146 -3.19 -2.42 -9.36
N HIS A 147 -3.72 -1.25 -9.72
CA HIS A 147 -3.54 -0.67 -11.05
C HIS A 147 -2.36 0.30 -11.06
N PHE A 148 -1.24 -0.11 -11.64
CA PHE A 148 -0.05 0.74 -11.78
C PHE A 148 0.12 1.16 -13.23
N VAL A 149 -0.03 2.46 -13.50
CA VAL A 149 -0.03 3.01 -14.86
C VAL A 149 0.92 4.18 -15.00
N GLN A 150 1.57 4.27 -16.16
CA GLN A 150 2.49 5.34 -16.47
C GLN A 150 1.78 6.54 -17.07
N SER A 151 1.95 7.71 -16.46
CA SER A 151 1.53 8.99 -17.02
C SER A 151 2.67 9.70 -17.75
N GLU A 152 2.33 10.74 -18.51
CA GLU A 152 3.32 11.72 -18.96
C GLU A 152 3.88 12.50 -17.77
N ARG A 153 5.06 13.12 -17.94
CA ARG A 153 5.70 13.92 -16.88
C ARG A 153 4.85 15.12 -16.43
N VAL A 154 4.11 15.72 -17.36
CA VAL A 154 3.15 16.78 -17.09
C VAL A 154 1.87 16.41 -17.84
N PRO A 155 1.01 15.56 -17.25
CA PRO A 155 -0.11 15.00 -17.98
C PRO A 155 -1.26 15.99 -18.08
N GLU A 156 -1.80 16.21 -19.28
CA GLU A 156 -3.09 16.91 -19.45
C GLU A 156 -4.27 16.04 -18.99
N ARG A 157 -4.11 14.71 -19.03
CA ARG A 157 -5.09 13.71 -18.56
C ARG A 157 -4.38 12.52 -17.93
N LEU A 158 -4.95 11.98 -16.86
CA LEU A 158 -4.44 10.76 -16.25
C LEU A 158 -4.87 9.51 -17.05
N PRO A 159 -3.99 8.49 -17.18
CA PRO A 159 -4.25 7.27 -17.94
C PRO A 159 -5.11 6.27 -17.15
N VAL A 160 -6.26 6.72 -16.63
CA VAL A 160 -7.16 5.97 -15.73
C VAL A 160 -8.57 5.78 -16.30
N GLY A 161 -8.78 6.18 -17.56
CA GLY A 161 -10.07 6.12 -18.24
C GLY A 161 -11.15 6.93 -17.51
N ASP A 162 -12.35 6.36 -17.40
CA ASP A 162 -13.50 6.99 -16.74
C ASP A 162 -13.57 6.73 -15.22
N THR A 163 -12.53 6.11 -14.65
CA THR A 163 -12.48 5.77 -13.22
C THR A 163 -12.72 6.99 -12.35
N LYS A 164 -13.60 6.83 -11.36
CA LYS A 164 -13.87 7.85 -10.34
C LYS A 164 -13.18 7.45 -9.05
N PHE A 165 -12.56 8.43 -8.40
CA PHE A 165 -11.84 8.24 -7.16
C PHE A 165 -12.61 8.90 -6.02
N ASP A 166 -12.78 8.16 -4.93
CA ASP A 166 -13.27 8.70 -3.66
C ASP A 166 -12.17 9.51 -2.96
N LEU A 167 -10.90 9.18 -3.24
CA LEU A 167 -9.72 9.86 -2.73
C LEU A 167 -8.62 9.87 -3.80
N ALA A 168 -8.01 11.03 -4.03
CA ALA A 168 -6.75 11.16 -4.75
C ALA A 168 -5.78 11.98 -3.89
N PHE A 169 -4.53 11.54 -3.80
CA PHE A 169 -3.48 12.28 -3.11
C PHE A 169 -2.17 12.24 -3.90
N ALA A 170 -1.27 13.15 -3.54
CA ALA A 170 0.10 13.20 -4.03
C ALA A 170 1.03 13.52 -2.85
N PHE A 171 2.20 12.88 -2.79
CA PHE A 171 3.16 13.11 -1.73
C PHE A 171 4.58 13.19 -2.29
N SER A 172 5.15 14.40 -2.27
CA SER A 172 6.55 14.65 -2.65
C SER A 172 6.91 14.11 -4.04
N VAL A 173 6.08 14.45 -5.02
CA VAL A 173 6.18 14.00 -6.43
C VAL A 173 7.24 14.74 -7.24
#